data_AF-A0A2E9KYW0-F1
#
_entry.id   AF-A0A2E9KYW0-F1
#
_cell.length_a   1.000
_cell.length_b   1.000
_cell.length_c   1.000
_cell.angle_alpha   90.00
_cell.angle_beta   90.00
_cell.angle_gamma   90.00
#
_symmetry.space_group_name_H-M   'P 1'
#
loop_
_entity.id
_entity.type
_entity.pdbx_description
1 polymer ?
#
loop_
_entity_poly.entity_id
_entity_poly.type
_entity_poly.pdbx_seq_one_letter_code
_entity_poly.pdbx_strand_id
1 'polypeptide(L)' 'MRDHLPAIQQFLGENHSYDCPYLLVLPTLEDNPDFLNWIKEKTHPQESIG' A
#
# COMPACT_ATOMS: atom_id res chain seq x y z
N MET A 1 4.36 5.65 -0.31
CA MET A 1 3.02 5.03 -0.12
C MET A 1 2.23 4.99 -1.42
N ARG A 2 2.04 6.11 -2.12
CA ARG A 2 1.38 6.09 -3.45
C ARG A 2 2.07 5.14 -4.44
N ASP A 3 3.36 4.93 -4.27
CA ASP A 3 4.20 4.06 -5.08
C ASP A 3 3.76 2.59 -5.03
N HIS A 4 3.01 2.18 -3.99
CA HIS A 4 2.48 0.82 -3.83
C HIS A 4 1.11 0.61 -4.48
N LEU A 5 0.44 1.67 -4.95
CA LEU A 5 -0.90 1.55 -5.52
C LEU A 5 -1.01 0.57 -6.68
N PRO A 6 -0.07 0.50 -7.64
CA PRO A 6 -0.13 -0.50 -8.72
C PRO A 6 -0.10 -1.93 -8.18
N ALA A 7 0.77 -2.22 -7.20
CA ALA A 7 0.88 -3.54 -6.59
C ALA A 7 -0.38 -3.91 -5.79
N ILE A 8 -0.97 -2.96 -5.07
CA ILE A 8 -2.23 -3.15 -4.35
C ILE A 8 -3.38 -3.43 -5.34
N GLN A 9 -3.45 -2.67 -6.45
CA GLN A 9 -4.47 -2.87 -7.48
C GLN A 9 -4.36 -4.26 -8.12
N GLN A 10 -3.14 -4.71 -8.43
CA GLN A 10 -2.91 -6.05 -8.97
C GLN A 10 -3.32 -7.13 -7.97
N PHE A 11 -2.85 -7.04 -6.72
CA PHE A 11 -3.20 -8.00 -5.68
C PHE A 11 -4.71 -8.10 -5.48
N LEU A 12 -5.40 -6.95 -5.46
CA LEU A 12 -6.86 -6.92 -5.36
C LEU A 12 -7.53 -7.59 -6.55
N GLY A 13 -7.07 -7.35 -7.78
CA GLY A 13 -7.61 -7.98 -8.98
C GLY A 13 -7.44 -9.51 -9.00
N GLU A 14 -6.34 -10.01 -8.46
CA GLU A 14 -6.04 -11.46 -8.44
C GLU A 14 -6.78 -12.21 -7.32
N ASN A 15 -7.13 -11.53 -6.22
CA ASN A 15 -7.57 -12.18 -4.99
C ASN A 15 -9.00 -11.80 -4.56
N HIS A 16 -9.58 -10.73 -5.12
CA HIS A 16 -10.95 -10.35 -4.80
C HIS A 16 -11.94 -11.20 -5.61
N SER A 17 -13.04 -11.60 -4.99
CA SER A 17 -14.06 -12.47 -5.61
C SER A 17 -14.93 -11.79 -6.68
N TYR A 18 -14.73 -10.50 -6.93
CA TYR A 18 -15.57 -9.73 -7.86
C TYR A 18 -14.78 -9.52 -9.14
N ASP A 19 -15.46 -9.60 -10.28
CA ASP A 19 -14.85 -9.37 -11.59
C ASP A 19 -14.28 -7.95 -11.74
N CYS A 20 -14.82 -6.99 -10.97
CA CYS A 20 -14.36 -5.61 -10.92
C CYS A 20 -14.35 -5.10 -9.46
N PRO A 21 -13.26 -5.31 -8.71
CA PRO A 21 -13.16 -4.85 -7.33
C PRO A 21 -12.95 -3.34 -7.24
N TYR A 22 -13.54 -2.72 -6.22
CA TYR A 22 -13.46 -1.28 -6.01
C TYR A 22 -12.28 -0.93 -5.09
N LEU A 23 -11.42 0.01 -5.55
CA LEU A 23 -10.29 0.53 -4.78
C LEU A 23 -10.44 2.04 -4.59
N LEU A 24 -10.62 2.48 -3.35
CA LEU A 24 -10.68 3.89 -2.97
C LEU A 24 -9.47 4.26 -2.12
N VAL A 25 -8.75 5.31 -2.52
CA VAL A 25 -7.58 5.82 -1.81
C VAL A 25 -7.88 7.22 -1.31
N LEU A 26 -7.77 7.43 0.00
CA LEU A 26 -8.01 8.71 0.64
C LEU A 26 -6.69 9.33 1.11
N PRO A 27 -6.53 10.66 1.02
CA PRO A 27 -5.36 11.33 1.56
C PRO A 27 -5.40 11.30 3.10
N THR A 28 -4.24 11.08 3.72
CA THR A 28 -4.07 11.32 5.16
C THR A 28 -4.02 12.83 5.41
N LEU A 29 -4.82 13.33 6.36
CA LEU A 29 -4.94 14.76 6.65
C LEU A 29 -4.05 15.24 7.80
N GLU A 30 -3.72 14.35 8.74
CA GLU A 30 -2.90 14.64 9.92
C GLU A 30 -1.67 13.72 9.95
N ASP A 31 -0.55 14.23 10.45
CA ASP A 31 0.70 13.52 10.52
C ASP A 31 1.02 13.06 11.95
N ASN A 32 1.25 11.76 12.10
CA ASN A 32 2.09 11.23 13.17
C ASN A 32 3.34 10.67 12.49
N PRO A 33 4.47 11.40 12.53
CA PRO A 33 5.68 11.03 11.80
C PRO A 33 6.18 9.62 12.12
N ASP A 34 6.14 9.22 13.39
CA ASP A 34 6.59 7.89 13.84
C ASP A 34 5.69 6.80 13.27
N PHE A 35 4.37 7.00 13.31
CA PHE A 35 3.41 6.07 12.74
C PHE A 35 3.56 5.94 11.22
N LEU A 36 3.74 7.07 10.51
CA LEU A 36 3.93 7.07 9.06
C LEU A 36 5.26 6.41 8.66
N ASN A 37 6.32 6.58 9.45
CA ASN A 37 7.59 5.91 9.23
C ASN A 37 7.49 4.40 9.49
N TRP A 38 6.82 4.00 10.56
CA TRP A 38 6.53 2.59 10.84
C TRP A 38 5.76 1.92 9.69
N ILE A 39 4.73 2.58 9.12
CA ILE A 39 4.03 2.05 7.94
C ILE A 39 5.02 1.82 6.80
N LYS A 40 5.89 2.80 6.51
CA LYS A 40 6.88 2.66 5.43
C LYS A 40 7.80 1.47 5.67
N GLU A 41 8.32 1.30 6.89
CA GLU A 41 9.19 0.17 7.25
C GLU A 41 8.49 -1.18 7.06
N LYS A 42 7.17 -1.26 7.27
CA LYS A 42 6.41 -2.50 7.14
C LYS A 42 5.96 -2.80 5.72
N THR A 43 5.84 -1.79 4.86
CA THR A 43 5.27 -1.96 3.51
C THR A 43 6.26 -1.76 2.38
N HIS A 44 7.44 -1.19 2.64
CA HIS A 44 8.50 -1.14 1.63
C HIS A 44 9.29 -2.46 1.65
N PRO A 45 9.69 -2.98 0.47
CA PRO A 45 10.57 -4.13 0.41
C PRO A 45 11.84 -3.82 1.22
N GLN A 46 12.26 -4.72 2.10
CA GLN A 46 13.61 -4.63 2.64
C GLN A 46 14.56 -4.84 1.45
N GLU A 47 15.49 -3.92 1.23
CA GLU A 47 16.59 -4.17 0.31
C GLU A 47 17.29 -5.44 0.80
N SER A 48 17.17 -6.52 0.03
CA SER A 48 17.90 -7.74 0.33
C SER A 48 19.37 -7.39 0.13
N ILE A 49 20.12 -7.35 1.23
CA ILE A 49 21.56 -7.12 1.21
C ILE A 49 22.16 -8.31 0.44
N GLY A 50 22.46 -8.09 -0.84
CA GLY A 50 23.20 -9.02 -1.68
C GLY A 50 24.69 -8.97 -1.40
#